data_AF-A0A813GVS6-F1
#
_entry.id   AF-A0A813GVS6-F1
#
_cell.length_a   1.000
_cell.length_b   1.000
_cell.length_c   1.000
_cell.angle_alpha   90.00
_cell.angle_beta   90.00
_cell.angle_gamma   90.00
#
_symmetry.space_group_name_H-M   'P 1'
#
loop_
_entity.id
_entity.type
_entity.pdbx_description
1 polymer ?
#
loop_
_entity_poly.entity_id
_entity_poly.type
_entity_poly.pdbx_seq_one_letter_code
_entity_poly.pdbx_strand_id
1 'polypeptide(L)'
;MELIDYSQDARGNPCADASDGIMYVITELAQYSLKDYLSLRRDQRKNISLDAVKNISKAIIMVVAGLHAKGFVHLDLKPENLMMFNGRLKLIDVDGCVRADSDVSIQDSSISFSPCYCAPEWARFLTEESESKIVARPHLDVWSIGMTLCELAILDPILKPTYANFLRNGHSHREAGFLFMDWLGSIKKAPLPKHIEGHDPEFFRMVTENLLVCDFKIRKTLCQCMDDVYFQNDGSSALGKPSAKGETEPSKLGRGGSSHLPEEVVERKVRNRLEDLSSNAPVHQGTLWKLNNNGKIEDATHWLKRDMWVACNGSLCYFSIKENRRLVLVDASRLVAAKIEACEQSAYEFSFQISATSDEHESDINLVFAAESAEEFQKWTSSLTSVANMDAVMQTMRLGGEMAAELKTFRLTVKNRRMKVIDDEKDQFAAIFKAKLWKVKAEGDRTKEGDWFEREMWISKNGSLVYWSKKEDRDLIYYTSDDMARARFTLIPKEASFKPWAFQVQLPPNGDVEFAPGEFAAETEAMRECWLEEFNKLQTLT
;
A
#
# COMPACT_ATOMS: atom_id res chain seq x y z
N MET A 1 -21.87 0.33 16.23
CA MET A 1 -22.71 0.76 15.12
C MET A 1 -24.07 0.13 15.34
N GLU A 2 -25.12 0.93 15.40
CA GLU A 2 -26.51 0.48 15.40
C GLU A 2 -27.02 0.46 13.96
N LEU A 3 -27.57 -0.68 13.54
CA LEU A 3 -28.28 -0.83 12.27
C LEU A 3 -29.70 -0.27 12.48
N ILE A 4 -30.01 0.83 11.81
CA ILE A 4 -31.29 1.53 11.92
C ILE A 4 -32.30 0.93 10.94
N ASP A 5 -31.89 0.71 9.70
CA ASP A 5 -32.74 0.16 8.64
C ASP A 5 -31.88 -0.39 7.48
N TYR A 6 -32.48 -1.10 6.53
CA TYR A 6 -31.82 -1.63 5.34
C TYR A 6 -32.84 -1.96 4.25
N SER A 7 -32.42 -1.96 2.99
CA SER A 7 -33.29 -2.30 1.86
C SER A 7 -33.73 -3.76 1.91
N GLN A 8 -35.03 -3.99 1.65
CA GLN A 8 -35.68 -5.29 1.85
C GLN A 8 -36.56 -5.68 0.66
N ASP A 9 -36.68 -6.98 0.41
CA ASP A 9 -37.69 -7.53 -0.50
C ASP A 9 -39.10 -7.42 0.09
N ALA A 10 -40.12 -7.78 -0.69
CA ALA A 10 -41.51 -7.80 -0.24
C ALA A 10 -41.79 -8.76 0.95
N ARG A 11 -40.82 -9.59 1.34
CA ARG A 11 -40.88 -10.52 2.47
C ARG A 11 -40.06 -10.04 3.68
N GLY A 12 -39.43 -8.87 3.60
CA GLY A 12 -38.59 -8.30 4.65
C GLY A 12 -37.16 -8.85 4.69
N ASN A 13 -36.70 -9.60 3.68
CA ASN A 13 -35.32 -10.09 3.62
C ASN A 13 -34.41 -9.02 2.99
N PRO A 14 -33.14 -8.91 3.42
CA PRO A 14 -32.18 -8.01 2.77
C PRO A 14 -32.13 -8.23 1.25
N CYS A 15 -32.38 -7.17 0.48
CA CYS A 15 -32.40 -7.23 -0.98
C CYS A 15 -32.13 -5.84 -1.57
N ALA A 16 -31.80 -5.79 -2.86
CA ALA A 16 -31.78 -4.54 -3.62
C ALA A 16 -33.17 -3.88 -3.58
N ASP A 17 -33.22 -2.57 -3.40
CA ASP A 17 -34.45 -1.80 -3.43
C ASP A 17 -35.13 -1.97 -4.79
N ALA A 18 -36.44 -2.19 -4.78
CA ALA A 18 -37.19 -2.50 -5.99
C ALA A 18 -37.29 -1.33 -6.97
N SER A 19 -37.04 -0.09 -6.53
CA SER A 19 -37.19 1.12 -7.35
C SER A 19 -35.94 1.46 -8.16
N ASP A 20 -34.75 1.21 -7.61
CA ASP A 20 -33.47 1.57 -8.23
C ASP A 20 -32.48 0.41 -8.36
N GLY A 21 -32.76 -0.74 -7.74
CA GLY A 21 -31.90 -1.92 -7.78
C GLY A 21 -30.65 -1.83 -6.91
N ILE A 22 -30.60 -0.92 -5.93
CA ILE A 22 -29.43 -0.69 -5.06
C ILE A 22 -29.66 -1.26 -3.66
N MET A 23 -28.63 -1.82 -3.04
CA MET A 23 -28.71 -2.23 -1.63
C MET A 23 -28.35 -1.08 -0.70
N TYR A 24 -29.18 -0.87 0.33
CA TYR A 24 -29.02 0.18 1.32
C TYR A 24 -28.85 -0.39 2.73
N VAL A 25 -27.96 0.23 3.50
CA VAL A 25 -27.80 0.00 4.93
C VAL A 25 -27.80 1.36 5.62
N ILE A 26 -28.73 1.56 6.54
CA ILE A 26 -28.89 2.80 7.30
C ILE A 26 -28.39 2.55 8.71
N THR A 27 -27.38 3.32 9.13
CA THR A 27 -26.72 3.16 10.43
C THR A 27 -26.71 4.47 11.20
N GLU A 28 -26.39 4.39 12.49
CA GLU A 28 -26.04 5.59 13.27
C GLU A 28 -24.88 6.37 12.61
N LEU A 29 -24.97 7.69 12.66
CA LEU A 29 -24.00 8.57 12.01
C LEU A 29 -22.88 8.98 12.97
N ALA A 30 -21.63 8.64 12.63
CA ALA A 30 -20.46 9.02 13.41
C ALA A 30 -20.18 10.54 13.39
N GLN A 31 -19.49 11.05 14.42
CA GLN A 31 -18.96 12.40 14.39
C GLN A 31 -17.74 12.53 13.46
N TYR A 32 -16.76 11.63 13.61
CA TYR A 32 -15.51 11.61 12.87
C TYR A 32 -14.82 10.24 12.97
N SER A 33 -13.92 9.94 12.04
CA SER A 33 -13.02 8.77 12.09
C SER A 33 -11.76 9.06 12.91
N LEU A 34 -11.04 8.01 13.34
CA LEU A 34 -9.74 8.18 13.97
C LEU A 34 -8.76 8.87 13.00
N LYS A 35 -8.82 8.59 11.70
CA LYS A 35 -8.04 9.30 10.68
C LYS A 35 -8.27 10.82 10.69
N ASP A 36 -9.53 11.24 10.80
CA ASP A 36 -9.87 12.67 10.85
C ASP A 36 -9.25 13.33 12.08
N TYR A 37 -9.33 12.64 13.23
CA TYR A 37 -8.74 13.11 14.48
C TYR A 37 -7.21 13.20 14.40
N LEU A 38 -6.53 12.20 13.81
CA LEU A 38 -5.08 12.23 13.61
C LEU A 38 -4.66 13.35 12.66
N SER A 39 -5.41 13.56 11.59
CA SER A 39 -5.17 14.63 10.62
C SER A 39 -5.34 16.00 11.27
N LEU A 40 -6.39 16.20 12.07
CA LEU A 40 -6.59 17.41 12.85
C LEU A 40 -5.41 17.71 13.79
N ARG A 41 -4.91 16.70 14.52
CA ARG A 41 -3.76 16.84 15.42
C ARG A 41 -2.48 17.18 14.66
N ARG A 42 -2.27 16.56 13.51
CA ARG A 42 -1.13 16.83 12.61
C ARG A 42 -1.17 18.28 12.12
N ASP A 43 -2.33 18.74 11.66
CA ASP A 43 -2.53 20.11 11.17
C ASP A 43 -2.31 21.15 12.27
N GLN A 44 -2.75 20.85 13.49
CA GLN A 44 -2.52 21.67 14.68
C GLN A 44 -1.07 21.59 15.19
N ARG A 45 -0.23 20.69 14.64
CA ARG A 45 1.11 20.35 15.15
C ARG A 45 1.10 20.04 16.65
N LYS A 46 0.05 19.38 17.11
CA LYS A 46 -0.19 19.08 18.51
C LYS A 46 -0.22 17.58 18.72
N ASN A 47 0.81 17.06 19.39
CA ASN A 47 0.87 15.65 19.76
C ASN A 47 -0.28 15.30 20.71
N ILE A 48 -0.70 14.03 20.65
CA ILE A 48 -1.68 13.48 21.58
C ILE A 48 -0.96 13.17 22.90
N SER A 49 -1.58 13.46 24.04
CA SER A 49 -0.97 13.14 25.34
C SER A 49 -0.84 11.64 25.55
N LEU A 50 0.15 11.21 26.34
CA LEU A 50 0.39 9.79 26.64
C LEU A 50 -0.86 9.10 27.21
N ASP A 51 -1.59 9.77 28.11
CA ASP A 51 -2.83 9.25 28.68
C ASP A 51 -3.94 9.09 27.63
N ALA A 52 -4.04 10.04 26.68
CA ALA A 52 -5.02 9.94 25.61
C ALA A 52 -4.65 8.80 24.63
N VAL A 53 -3.36 8.65 24.28
CA VAL A 53 -2.87 7.50 23.49
C VAL A 53 -3.19 6.18 24.21
N LYS A 54 -2.93 6.08 25.50
CA LYS A 54 -3.23 4.90 26.33
C LYS A 54 -4.72 4.56 26.32
N ASN A 55 -5.57 5.55 26.60
CA ASN A 55 -7.03 5.36 26.67
C ASN A 55 -7.64 4.99 25.31
N ILE A 56 -7.23 5.66 24.23
CA ILE A 56 -7.69 5.34 22.88
C ILE A 56 -7.18 3.94 22.47
N SER A 57 -5.92 3.61 22.76
CA SER A 57 -5.34 2.29 22.48
C SER A 57 -6.14 1.17 23.17
N LYS A 58 -6.49 1.38 24.45
CA LYS A 58 -7.31 0.43 25.21
C LYS A 58 -8.69 0.24 24.56
N ALA A 59 -9.35 1.32 24.16
CA ALA A 59 -10.65 1.25 23.48
C ALA A 59 -10.58 0.50 22.14
N ILE A 60 -9.54 0.75 21.34
CA ILE A 60 -9.28 0.06 20.06
C ILE A 60 -9.06 -1.44 20.28
N ILE A 61 -8.18 -1.81 21.21
CA ILE A 61 -7.91 -3.23 21.53
C ILE A 61 -9.19 -3.92 22.02
N MET A 62 -9.96 -3.27 22.90
CA MET A 62 -11.20 -3.83 23.43
C MET A 62 -12.25 -4.09 22.35
N VAL A 63 -12.48 -3.15 21.43
CA VAL A 63 -13.52 -3.33 20.39
C VAL A 63 -13.16 -4.46 19.42
N VAL A 64 -11.89 -4.58 19.03
CA VAL A 64 -11.44 -5.62 18.11
C VAL A 64 -11.31 -6.99 18.82
N ALA A 65 -10.87 -7.03 20.07
CA ALA A 65 -10.93 -8.25 20.87
C ALA A 65 -12.37 -8.77 21.03
N GLY A 66 -13.34 -7.85 21.12
CA GLY A 66 -14.76 -8.18 21.10
C GLY A 66 -15.21 -8.83 19.79
N LEU A 67 -14.75 -8.32 18.64
CA LEU A 67 -14.99 -8.93 17.32
C LEU A 67 -14.38 -10.35 17.25
N HIS A 68 -13.14 -10.51 17.70
CA HIS A 68 -12.46 -11.81 17.73
C HIS A 68 -13.19 -12.82 18.63
N ALA A 69 -13.67 -12.38 19.78
CA ALA A 69 -14.48 -13.21 20.69
C ALA A 69 -15.82 -13.65 20.07
N LYS A 70 -16.32 -12.93 19.07
CA LYS A 70 -17.49 -13.33 18.27
C LYS A 70 -17.14 -14.29 17.12
N GLY A 71 -15.86 -14.63 16.96
CA GLY A 71 -15.38 -15.58 15.96
C GLY A 71 -15.22 -14.98 14.56
N PHE A 72 -14.91 -13.68 14.48
CA PHE A 72 -14.66 -12.98 13.22
C PHE A 72 -13.28 -12.33 13.19
N VAL A 73 -12.74 -12.16 11.98
CA VAL A 73 -11.49 -11.45 11.68
C VAL A 73 -11.80 -10.37 10.64
N HIS A 74 -11.32 -9.15 10.86
CA HIS A 74 -11.70 -7.97 10.08
C HIS A 74 -10.89 -7.77 8.79
N LEU A 75 -9.59 -8.07 8.81
CA LEU A 75 -8.65 -8.00 7.68
C LEU A 75 -8.30 -6.60 7.12
N ASP A 76 -9.16 -5.58 7.31
CA ASP A 76 -8.87 -4.17 6.93
C ASP A 76 -8.94 -3.19 8.12
N LEU A 77 -8.22 -3.47 9.21
CA LEU A 77 -8.16 -2.57 10.36
C LEU A 77 -7.18 -1.42 10.14
N LYS A 78 -7.70 -0.20 10.25
CA LYS A 78 -7.00 1.07 10.03
C LYS A 78 -7.75 2.22 10.71
N PRO A 79 -7.16 3.42 10.86
CA PRO A 79 -7.82 4.56 11.50
C PRO A 79 -9.16 4.97 10.87
N GLU A 80 -9.36 4.74 9.56
CA GLU A 80 -10.63 5.04 8.86
C GLU A 80 -11.80 4.23 9.42
N ASN A 81 -11.54 2.97 9.81
CA ASN A 81 -12.58 2.02 10.22
C ASN A 81 -12.90 2.11 11.73
N LEU A 82 -12.26 3.04 12.44
CA LEU A 82 -12.48 3.31 13.86
C LEU A 82 -13.13 4.68 13.99
N MET A 83 -14.42 4.72 14.35
CA MET A 83 -15.21 5.95 14.36
C MET A 83 -15.65 6.35 15.76
N MET A 84 -15.77 7.67 15.98
CA MET A 84 -16.23 8.24 17.24
C MET A 84 -17.74 8.49 17.22
N PHE A 85 -18.41 8.02 18.27
CA PHE A 85 -19.84 8.15 18.51
C PHE A 85 -20.07 8.67 19.93
N ASN A 86 -20.33 9.97 20.10
CA ASN A 86 -20.60 10.58 21.41
C ASN A 86 -19.55 10.19 22.48
N GLY A 87 -18.26 10.35 22.14
CA GLY A 87 -17.14 9.98 23.01
C GLY A 87 -16.88 8.48 23.14
N ARG A 88 -17.54 7.62 22.36
CA ARG A 88 -17.31 6.18 22.30
C ARG A 88 -16.75 5.76 20.95
N LEU A 89 -15.63 5.04 20.98
CA LEU A 89 -15.04 4.45 19.78
C LEU A 89 -15.83 3.21 19.36
N LYS A 90 -16.17 3.12 18.07
CA LYS A 90 -16.86 1.96 17.48
C LYS A 90 -16.14 1.55 16.19
N LEU A 91 -16.10 0.25 15.95
CA LEU A 91 -15.64 -0.35 14.70
C LEU A 91 -16.77 -0.32 13.66
N ILE A 92 -16.43 0.00 12.42
CA ILE A 92 -17.32 0.00 11.25
C ILE A 92 -16.73 -0.89 10.15
N ASP A 93 -17.35 -0.92 8.96
CA ASP A 93 -16.83 -1.60 7.77
C ASP A 93 -16.60 -3.11 7.98
N VAL A 94 -17.64 -3.78 8.46
CA VAL A 94 -17.62 -5.21 8.81
C VAL A 94 -17.98 -6.13 7.63
N ASP A 95 -18.19 -5.58 6.43
CA ASP A 95 -18.65 -6.34 5.26
C ASP A 95 -17.58 -7.31 4.74
N GLY A 96 -16.29 -6.95 4.90
CA GLY A 96 -15.15 -7.79 4.58
C GLY A 96 -14.73 -8.77 5.70
N CYS A 97 -15.47 -8.81 6.83
CA CYS A 97 -15.14 -9.70 7.93
C CYS A 97 -15.37 -11.17 7.55
N VAL A 98 -14.43 -12.04 7.92
CA VAL A 98 -14.52 -13.48 7.70
C VAL A 98 -14.60 -14.22 9.03
N ARG A 99 -15.10 -15.47 9.01
CA ARG A 99 -15.08 -16.31 10.21
C ARG A 99 -13.65 -16.66 10.59
N ALA A 100 -13.35 -16.61 11.88
CA ALA A 100 -12.06 -17.08 12.38
C ALA A 100 -11.87 -18.56 12.03
N ASP A 101 -10.63 -18.90 11.70
CA ASP A 101 -10.18 -20.23 11.28
C ASP A 101 -10.78 -20.73 9.94
N SER A 102 -11.42 -19.87 9.14
CA SER A 102 -11.80 -20.20 7.76
C SER A 102 -10.66 -19.96 6.76
N ASP A 103 -10.67 -20.73 5.67
CA ASP A 103 -9.78 -20.49 4.53
C ASP A 103 -10.20 -19.21 3.78
N VAL A 104 -9.24 -18.35 3.51
CA VAL A 104 -9.35 -17.19 2.62
C VAL A 104 -8.54 -17.47 1.36
N SER A 105 -9.13 -17.25 0.19
CA SER A 105 -8.45 -17.38 -1.10
C SER A 105 -8.19 -16.01 -1.72
N ILE A 106 -7.11 -15.90 -2.50
CA ILE A 106 -6.79 -14.69 -3.29
C ILE A 106 -7.92 -14.37 -4.27
N GLN A 107 -8.73 -15.36 -4.65
CA GLN A 107 -9.86 -15.20 -5.58
C GLN A 107 -11.12 -14.62 -4.92
N ASP A 108 -11.13 -14.42 -3.59
CA ASP A 108 -12.31 -13.93 -2.86
C ASP A 108 -12.48 -12.42 -3.05
N SER A 109 -13.36 -12.02 -3.96
CA SER A 109 -13.59 -10.60 -4.27
C SER A 109 -14.31 -9.82 -3.18
N SER A 110 -14.81 -10.47 -2.12
CA SER A 110 -15.45 -9.79 -1.00
C SER A 110 -14.44 -9.16 -0.04
N ILE A 111 -13.17 -9.58 -0.13
CA ILE A 111 -12.14 -9.18 0.81
C ILE A 111 -11.36 -8.00 0.26
N SER A 112 -11.16 -7.02 1.12
CA SER A 112 -10.39 -5.83 0.84
C SER A 112 -9.39 -5.60 1.97
N PHE A 113 -8.22 -5.02 1.69
CA PHE A 113 -7.18 -4.79 2.69
C PHE A 113 -6.30 -3.59 2.33
N SER A 114 -5.75 -2.92 3.34
CA SER A 114 -4.87 -1.75 3.15
C SER A 114 -3.40 -2.13 3.33
N PRO A 115 -2.53 -2.01 2.29
CA PRO A 115 -1.16 -2.51 2.32
C PRO A 115 -0.31 -2.03 3.50
N CYS A 116 -0.44 -0.76 3.89
CA CYS A 116 0.35 -0.18 4.99
C CYS A 116 -0.02 -0.70 6.39
N TYR A 117 -1.13 -1.43 6.54
CA TYR A 117 -1.57 -1.99 7.81
C TYR A 117 -1.53 -3.53 7.83
N CYS A 118 -1.35 -4.18 6.68
CA CYS A 118 -1.41 -5.63 6.59
C CYS A 118 -0.19 -6.33 7.24
N ALA A 119 -0.40 -7.57 7.68
CA ALA A 119 0.60 -8.38 8.37
C ALA A 119 1.60 -9.05 7.41
N PRO A 120 2.85 -9.36 7.84
CA PRO A 120 3.84 -10.03 7.00
C PRO A 120 3.37 -11.38 6.46
N GLU A 121 2.63 -12.15 7.24
CA GLU A 121 2.04 -13.41 6.78
C GLU A 121 0.95 -13.24 5.73
N TRP A 122 0.18 -12.14 5.76
CA TRP A 122 -0.75 -11.80 4.68
C TRP A 122 0.01 -11.46 3.41
N ALA A 123 1.10 -10.70 3.55
CA ALA A 123 1.95 -10.34 2.44
C ALA A 123 2.61 -11.58 1.78
N ARG A 124 3.11 -12.53 2.59
CA ARG A 124 3.62 -13.82 2.09
C ARG A 124 2.56 -14.63 1.35
N PHE A 125 1.35 -14.72 1.91
CA PHE A 125 0.22 -15.36 1.22
C PHE A 125 -0.02 -14.74 -0.17
N LEU A 126 0.08 -13.42 -0.28
CA LEU A 126 -0.08 -12.72 -1.56
C LEU A 126 1.11 -12.90 -2.51
N THR A 127 2.33 -13.18 -2.04
CA THR A 127 3.52 -13.25 -2.91
C THR A 127 4.07 -14.66 -3.16
N GLU A 128 3.78 -15.65 -2.31
CA GLU A 128 4.31 -17.02 -2.43
C GLU A 128 3.44 -17.93 -3.32
N GLU A 129 4.07 -18.68 -4.24
CA GLU A 129 3.37 -19.57 -5.19
C GLU A 129 2.69 -20.78 -4.56
N SER A 130 3.23 -21.29 -3.45
CA SER A 130 2.70 -22.48 -2.77
C SER A 130 1.41 -22.20 -1.99
N GLU A 131 1.15 -20.94 -1.65
CA GLU A 131 0.01 -20.56 -0.81
C GLU A 131 -1.14 -20.02 -1.67
N SER A 132 -2.09 -20.90 -2.00
CA SER A 132 -3.35 -20.48 -2.67
C SER A 132 -4.41 -19.99 -1.67
N LYS A 133 -4.17 -20.23 -0.39
CA LYS A 133 -5.08 -19.92 0.72
C LYS A 133 -4.30 -19.58 1.98
N ILE A 134 -4.89 -18.73 2.81
CA ILE A 134 -4.45 -18.45 4.17
C ILE A 134 -5.62 -18.72 5.13
N VAL A 135 -5.31 -19.25 6.32
CA VAL A 135 -6.32 -19.39 7.38
C VAL A 135 -6.50 -18.04 8.06
N ALA A 136 -7.73 -17.52 8.06
CA ALA A 136 -8.05 -16.25 8.70
C ALA A 136 -7.93 -16.37 10.23
N ARG A 137 -6.85 -15.82 10.78
CA ARG A 137 -6.58 -15.82 12.22
C ARG A 137 -6.68 -14.40 12.80
N PRO A 138 -7.18 -14.24 14.04
CA PRO A 138 -7.15 -12.96 14.76
C PRO A 138 -5.79 -12.24 14.77
N HIS A 139 -4.68 -12.98 14.64
CA HIS A 139 -3.34 -12.42 14.61
C HIS A 139 -3.10 -11.46 13.44
N LEU A 140 -3.80 -11.62 12.31
CA LEU A 140 -3.74 -10.68 11.17
C LEU A 140 -4.19 -9.27 11.60
N ASP A 141 -5.29 -9.21 12.34
CA ASP A 141 -5.83 -7.97 12.90
C ASP A 141 -4.94 -7.40 14.00
N VAL A 142 -4.30 -8.25 14.82
CA VAL A 142 -3.37 -7.81 15.88
C VAL A 142 -2.24 -6.95 15.31
N TRP A 143 -1.66 -7.34 14.17
CA TRP A 143 -0.61 -6.55 13.51
C TRP A 143 -1.15 -5.21 13.01
N SER A 144 -2.30 -5.23 12.34
CA SER A 144 -2.98 -4.05 11.82
C SER A 144 -3.28 -3.03 12.91
N ILE A 145 -3.69 -3.52 14.09
CA ILE A 145 -3.87 -2.69 15.28
C ILE A 145 -2.53 -2.15 15.78
N GLY A 146 -1.46 -2.96 15.82
CA GLY A 146 -0.13 -2.45 16.14
C GLY A 146 0.30 -1.26 15.27
N MET A 147 0.08 -1.33 13.95
CA MET A 147 0.34 -0.22 13.03
C MET A 147 -0.53 1.00 13.33
N THR A 148 -1.82 0.78 13.57
CA THR A 148 -2.79 1.83 13.93
C THR A 148 -2.43 2.53 15.24
N LEU A 149 -1.98 1.79 16.27
CA LEU A 149 -1.56 2.36 17.54
C LEU A 149 -0.27 3.16 17.40
N CYS A 150 0.69 2.70 16.59
CA CYS A 150 1.88 3.48 16.29
C CYS A 150 1.51 4.80 15.62
N GLU A 151 0.66 4.77 14.60
CA GLU A 151 0.18 6.00 13.94
C GLU A 151 -0.54 6.93 14.92
N LEU A 152 -1.35 6.39 15.84
CA LEU A 152 -1.96 7.17 16.91
C LEU A 152 -0.92 7.90 17.78
N ALA A 153 0.19 7.24 18.11
CA ALA A 153 1.23 7.81 18.96
C ALA A 153 2.03 8.94 18.27
N ILE A 154 2.26 8.83 16.96
CA ILE A 154 3.20 9.71 16.24
C ILE A 154 2.55 10.59 15.18
N LEU A 155 1.24 10.41 14.95
CA LEU A 155 0.43 11.08 13.94
C LEU A 155 0.81 10.80 12.49
N ASP A 156 1.63 9.80 12.20
CA ASP A 156 2.06 9.45 10.84
C ASP A 156 1.95 7.94 10.59
N PRO A 157 1.41 7.49 9.43
CA PRO A 157 1.35 6.06 9.13
C PRO A 157 2.75 5.48 8.93
N ILE A 158 3.05 4.39 9.64
CA ILE A 158 4.42 3.85 9.74
C ILE A 158 4.99 3.39 8.41
N LEU A 159 4.20 2.65 7.62
CA LEU A 159 4.67 2.08 6.36
C LEU A 159 4.48 3.01 5.16
N LYS A 160 3.77 4.15 5.29
CA LYS A 160 3.51 5.08 4.18
C LYS A 160 4.79 5.60 3.53
N PRO A 161 5.84 6.05 4.26
CA PRO A 161 7.08 6.49 3.62
C PRO A 161 7.79 5.39 2.83
N THR A 162 7.79 4.15 3.35
CA THR A 162 8.37 2.98 2.68
C THR A 162 7.58 2.63 1.44
N TYR A 163 6.25 2.60 1.53
CA TYR A 163 5.40 2.29 0.40
C TYR A 163 5.50 3.35 -0.70
N ALA A 164 5.51 4.64 -0.33
CA ALA A 164 5.77 5.75 -1.24
C ALA A 164 7.14 5.62 -1.94
N ASN A 165 8.15 5.05 -1.26
CA ASN A 165 9.43 4.78 -1.88
C ASN A 165 9.35 3.70 -2.96
N PHE A 166 8.56 2.64 -2.75
CA PHE A 166 8.30 1.65 -3.81
C PHE A 166 7.56 2.28 -4.98
N LEU A 167 6.54 3.11 -4.72
CA LEU A 167 5.78 3.80 -5.77
C LEU A 167 6.65 4.73 -6.62
N ARG A 168 7.61 5.44 -6.02
CA ARG A 168 8.56 6.30 -6.76
C ARG A 168 9.54 5.53 -7.65
N ASN A 169 9.84 4.27 -7.31
CA ASN A 169 10.89 3.50 -7.97
C ASN A 169 10.35 2.34 -8.84
N GLY A 170 9.07 1.99 -8.71
CA GLY A 170 8.41 0.98 -9.54
C GLY A 170 8.09 1.52 -10.94
N HIS A 171 7.99 0.64 -11.92
CA HIS A 171 7.58 1.05 -13.28
C HIS A 171 6.08 1.29 -13.38
N SER A 172 5.30 0.78 -12.41
CA SER A 172 3.88 1.08 -12.24
C SER A 172 3.47 1.04 -10.77
N HIS A 173 2.32 1.65 -10.45
CA HIS A 173 1.70 1.57 -9.13
C HIS A 173 1.45 0.13 -8.67
N ARG A 174 0.97 -0.71 -9.60
CA ARG A 174 0.66 -2.13 -9.33
C ARG A 174 1.92 -2.92 -9.00
N GLU A 175 2.97 -2.75 -9.81
CA GLU A 175 4.28 -3.39 -9.56
C GLU A 175 4.88 -2.94 -8.22
N ALA A 176 4.83 -1.65 -7.93
CA ALA A 176 5.29 -1.11 -6.65
C ALA A 176 4.49 -1.63 -5.45
N GLY A 177 3.16 -1.80 -5.61
CA GLY A 177 2.28 -2.54 -4.69
C GLY A 177 2.84 -3.90 -4.36
N PHE A 178 3.08 -4.71 -5.38
CA PHE A 178 3.55 -6.08 -5.18
C PHE A 178 4.98 -6.16 -4.65
N LEU A 179 5.90 -5.30 -5.08
CA LEU A 179 7.26 -5.24 -4.52
C LEU A 179 7.25 -4.85 -3.04
N PHE A 180 6.34 -3.95 -2.65
CA PHE A 180 6.14 -3.62 -1.25
C PHE A 180 5.62 -4.82 -0.45
N MET A 181 4.65 -5.56 -0.98
CA MET A 181 4.14 -6.78 -0.33
C MET A 181 5.22 -7.86 -0.22
N ASP A 182 6.03 -8.06 -1.26
CA ASP A 182 7.15 -9.02 -1.23
C ASP A 182 8.18 -8.66 -0.15
N TRP A 183 8.57 -7.39 -0.11
CA TRP A 183 9.42 -6.87 0.95
C TRP A 183 8.79 -7.07 2.34
N LEU A 184 7.51 -6.72 2.50
CA LEU A 184 6.77 -6.84 3.76
C LEU A 184 6.68 -8.30 4.22
N GLY A 185 6.50 -9.26 3.31
CA GLY A 185 6.48 -10.69 3.65
C GLY A 185 7.82 -11.22 4.15
N SER A 186 8.92 -10.59 3.72
CA SER A 186 10.30 -11.00 4.04
C SER A 186 10.83 -10.46 5.37
N ILE A 187 10.20 -9.43 5.96
CA ILE A 187 10.75 -8.76 7.15
C ILE A 187 10.81 -9.70 8.36
N LYS A 188 11.89 -9.57 9.14
CA LYS A 188 12.08 -10.31 10.40
C LYS A 188 11.78 -9.47 11.64
N LYS A 189 11.70 -8.15 11.49
CA LYS A 189 11.40 -7.18 12.55
C LYS A 189 10.55 -6.06 11.97
N ALA A 190 9.59 -5.56 12.75
CA ALA A 190 8.77 -4.43 12.36
C ALA A 190 9.64 -3.16 12.13
N PRO A 191 9.45 -2.45 11.01
CA PRO A 191 10.27 -1.29 10.62
C PRO A 191 9.80 -0.03 11.35
N LEU A 192 9.92 -0.02 12.68
CA LEU A 192 9.49 1.10 13.50
C LEU A 192 10.52 2.24 13.49
N PRO A 193 10.09 3.50 13.27
CA PRO A 193 10.96 4.64 13.38
C PRO A 193 11.38 4.92 14.85
N LYS A 194 12.58 5.47 15.03
CA LYS A 194 13.20 5.74 16.35
C LYS A 194 12.36 6.62 17.27
N HIS A 195 11.51 7.49 16.73
CA HIS A 195 10.70 8.38 17.54
C HIS A 195 9.57 7.65 18.30
N ILE A 196 9.18 6.44 17.90
CA ILE A 196 8.23 5.61 18.68
C ILE A 196 8.89 5.12 19.97
N GLU A 197 10.16 4.73 19.90
CA GLU A 197 10.95 4.31 21.07
C GLU A 197 11.03 5.42 22.12
N GLY A 198 11.11 6.68 21.67
CA GLY A 198 11.13 7.85 22.55
C GLY A 198 9.75 8.34 23.02
N HIS A 199 8.65 7.76 22.56
CA HIS A 199 7.30 8.22 22.90
C HIS A 199 6.89 7.78 24.32
N ASP A 200 6.91 6.47 24.58
CA ASP A 200 6.62 5.88 25.88
C ASP A 200 7.25 4.46 25.94
N PRO A 201 8.12 4.14 26.91
CA PRO A 201 8.80 2.85 26.97
C PRO A 201 7.88 1.65 27.14
N GLU A 202 6.80 1.78 27.92
CA GLU A 202 5.84 0.70 28.15
C GLU A 202 5.00 0.46 26.90
N PHE A 203 4.59 1.54 26.22
CA PHE A 203 3.91 1.46 24.92
C PHE A 203 4.80 0.79 23.87
N PHE A 204 6.05 1.25 23.74
CA PHE A 204 7.00 0.69 22.78
C PHE A 204 7.22 -0.80 23.01
N ARG A 205 7.38 -1.21 24.28
CA ARG A 205 7.49 -2.62 24.66
C ARG A 205 6.23 -3.40 24.29
N MET A 206 5.04 -2.93 24.66
CA MET A 206 3.77 -3.59 24.33
C MET A 206 3.63 -3.79 22.82
N VAL A 207 3.88 -2.74 22.03
CA VAL A 207 3.79 -2.80 20.57
C VAL A 207 4.80 -3.79 19.99
N THR A 208 6.06 -3.74 20.40
CA THR A 208 7.13 -4.55 19.80
C THR A 208 7.16 -6.00 20.25
N GLU A 209 6.77 -6.29 21.49
CA GLU A 209 6.79 -7.65 22.06
C GLU A 209 5.47 -8.40 21.87
N ASN A 210 4.34 -7.69 21.73
CA ASN A 210 3.02 -8.32 21.68
C ASN A 210 2.32 -8.17 20.31
N LEU A 211 2.29 -6.97 19.73
CA LEU A 211 1.46 -6.65 18.56
C LEU A 211 2.20 -6.81 17.22
N LEU A 212 3.38 -6.17 17.08
CA LEU A 212 4.17 -6.11 15.85
C LEU A 212 5.27 -7.17 15.79
N VAL A 213 4.90 -8.40 16.15
CA VAL A 213 5.78 -9.58 16.09
C VAL A 213 5.60 -10.28 14.74
N CYS A 214 6.67 -10.40 13.95
CA CYS A 214 6.58 -10.93 12.58
C CYS A 214 6.22 -12.43 12.52
N ASP A 215 6.61 -13.21 13.53
CA ASP A 215 6.12 -14.57 13.71
C ASP A 215 4.78 -14.56 14.44
N PHE A 216 3.70 -14.79 13.68
CA PHE A 216 2.34 -14.78 14.22
C PHE A 216 2.09 -15.89 15.25
N LYS A 217 2.90 -16.95 15.31
CA LYS A 217 2.73 -18.07 16.26
C LYS A 217 3.02 -17.67 17.70
N ILE A 218 3.87 -16.66 17.87
CA ILE A 218 4.25 -16.11 19.18
C ILE A 218 3.66 -14.71 19.43
N ARG A 219 3.02 -14.11 18.42
CA ARG A 219 2.30 -12.85 18.54
C ARG A 219 1.11 -13.05 19.50
N LYS A 220 0.92 -12.14 20.45
CA LYS A 220 -0.19 -12.27 21.40
C LYS A 220 -1.52 -11.93 20.75
N THR A 221 -2.60 -12.51 21.26
CA THR A 221 -3.96 -12.07 20.91
C THR A 221 -4.27 -10.71 21.54
N LEU A 222 -5.19 -9.95 20.95
CA LEU A 222 -5.62 -8.66 21.54
C LEU A 222 -6.19 -8.81 22.95
N CYS A 223 -6.87 -9.93 23.22
CA CYS A 223 -7.36 -10.25 24.56
C CYS A 223 -6.21 -10.35 25.58
N GLN A 224 -5.12 -11.05 25.23
CA GLN A 224 -3.92 -11.13 26.08
C GLN A 224 -3.19 -9.78 26.19
N CYS A 225 -3.24 -8.94 25.16
CA CYS A 225 -2.65 -7.59 25.20
C CYS A 225 -3.37 -6.65 26.16
N MET A 226 -4.65 -6.88 26.48
CA MET A 226 -5.38 -6.04 27.45
C MET A 226 -4.78 -6.12 28.86
N ASP A 227 -4.16 -7.24 29.20
CA ASP A 227 -3.51 -7.46 30.50
C ASP A 227 -2.07 -6.96 30.54
N ASP A 228 -1.59 -6.26 29.50
CA ASP A 228 -0.23 -5.73 29.47
C ASP A 228 -0.03 -4.59 30.50
N VAL A 229 1.17 -4.50 31.09
CA VAL A 229 1.56 -3.51 32.11
C VAL A 229 1.25 -2.07 31.66
N TYR A 230 1.36 -1.79 30.36
CA TYR A 230 1.04 -0.47 29.80
C TYR A 230 -0.37 0.01 30.18
N PHE A 231 -1.34 -0.90 30.28
CA PHE A 231 -2.73 -0.58 30.65
C PHE A 231 -3.03 -0.69 32.15
N GLN A 232 -2.09 -1.21 32.95
CA GLN A 232 -2.26 -1.40 34.40
C GLN A 232 -1.74 -0.21 35.21
N ASN A 233 -0.72 0.48 34.69
CA ASN A 233 -0.19 1.67 35.34
C ASN A 233 -1.08 2.89 35.04
N ASP A 234 -2.09 3.09 35.88
CA ASP A 234 -2.66 4.42 36.09
C ASP A 234 -1.55 5.32 36.64
N GLY A 235 -1.29 6.47 36.04
CA GLY A 235 -0.11 7.34 36.25
C GLY A 235 0.09 7.94 37.66
N SER A 236 -0.24 7.24 38.74
CA SER A 236 -0.10 7.72 40.13
C SER A 236 1.24 7.40 40.81
N SER A 237 2.21 6.78 40.14
CA SER A 237 3.46 6.34 40.82
C SER A 237 4.73 7.15 40.50
N ALA A 238 4.65 8.24 39.73
CA ALA A 238 5.83 9.03 39.35
C ALA A 238 5.72 10.55 39.60
N LEU A 239 5.17 10.96 40.74
CA LEU A 239 5.43 12.30 41.31
C LEU A 239 5.62 12.15 42.83
N GLY A 240 6.82 12.49 43.30
CA GLY A 240 7.20 12.38 44.70
C GLY A 240 6.30 13.20 45.63
N LYS A 241 5.86 12.55 46.71
CA LYS A 241 5.33 13.08 47.99
C LYS A 241 4.32 14.23 47.94
N PRO A 242 3.07 14.03 48.41
CA PRO A 242 2.21 15.13 48.79
C PRO A 242 2.69 15.73 50.13
N SER A 243 3.00 17.02 50.11
CA SER A 243 3.01 17.86 51.31
C SER A 243 1.60 17.90 51.90
N ALA A 244 1.49 17.63 53.19
CA ALA A 244 0.26 17.68 53.95
C ALA A 244 -0.41 19.06 53.91
N LYS A 245 -1.72 19.10 53.61
CA LYS A 245 -2.82 19.78 54.33
C LYS A 245 -3.98 20.08 53.39
N GLY A 246 -5.19 19.66 53.78
CA GLY A 246 -6.43 20.07 53.14
C GLY A 246 -7.52 19.01 53.28
N GLU A 247 -8.28 19.08 54.37
CA GLU A 247 -9.51 18.32 54.60
C GLU A 247 -10.59 18.68 53.56
N THR A 248 -11.34 17.69 53.05
CA THR A 248 -12.82 17.66 53.03
C THR A 248 -13.38 16.42 52.30
N GLU A 249 -14.16 15.64 53.07
CA GLU A 249 -15.27 14.68 52.83
C GLU A 249 -15.44 13.78 51.56
N PRO A 250 -16.07 12.59 51.74
CA PRO A 250 -16.04 11.50 50.77
C PRO A 250 -17.22 11.55 49.78
N SER A 251 -16.92 11.54 48.47
CA SER A 251 -17.92 11.27 47.44
C SER A 251 -17.93 9.78 47.06
N LYS A 252 -19.16 9.26 46.92
CA LYS A 252 -19.53 7.85 46.81
C LYS A 252 -18.90 7.17 45.59
N LEU A 253 -18.20 6.05 45.84
CA LEU A 253 -17.91 5.04 44.81
C LEU A 253 -19.22 4.48 44.24
N GLY A 254 -19.55 4.86 43.02
CA GLY A 254 -20.52 4.19 42.16
C GLY A 254 -19.77 3.38 41.09
N ARG A 255 -20.03 2.07 41.06
CA ARG A 255 -19.52 1.09 40.09
C ARG A 255 -19.80 1.51 38.63
N GLY A 256 -18.80 1.34 37.76
CA GLY A 256 -18.94 1.37 36.29
C GLY A 256 -18.12 2.48 35.64
N GLY A 257 -16.84 2.22 35.37
CA GLY A 257 -15.98 3.14 34.63
C GLY A 257 -16.50 3.34 33.21
N SER A 258 -17.16 4.46 32.97
CA SER A 258 -17.62 4.86 31.65
C SER A 258 -16.42 5.36 30.85
N SER A 259 -16.07 4.64 29.79
CA SER A 259 -15.05 4.97 28.80
C SER A 259 -15.52 6.14 27.90
N HIS A 260 -15.76 7.32 28.48
CA HIS A 260 -15.95 8.51 27.67
C HIS A 260 -14.58 9.10 27.36
N LEU A 261 -14.17 9.00 26.09
CA LEU A 261 -13.01 9.74 25.60
C LEU A 261 -13.34 11.24 25.67
N PRO A 262 -12.35 12.12 25.91
CA PRO A 262 -12.59 13.55 26.09
C PRO A 262 -13.35 14.11 24.88
N GLU A 263 -14.48 14.77 25.16
CA GLU A 263 -15.29 15.50 24.17
C GLU A 263 -14.53 16.75 23.71
N GLU A 264 -13.48 16.58 22.91
CA GLU A 264 -13.00 17.69 22.07
C GLU A 264 -13.96 17.82 20.88
N VAL A 265 -14.50 19.03 20.69
CA VAL A 265 -15.39 19.36 19.56
C VAL A 265 -14.57 19.31 18.27
N VAL A 266 -14.49 18.12 17.67
CA VAL A 266 -14.12 17.99 16.26
C VAL A 266 -15.36 18.42 15.48
N GLU A 267 -15.40 19.68 15.07
CA GLU A 267 -16.45 20.15 14.17
C GLU A 267 -16.40 19.30 12.90
N ARG A 268 -17.45 18.51 12.72
CA ARG A 268 -17.71 17.86 11.44
C ARG A 268 -17.81 18.97 10.41
N LYS A 269 -16.87 19.03 9.47
CA LYS A 269 -17.03 19.86 8.28
C LYS A 269 -18.26 19.32 7.54
N VAL A 270 -19.42 19.91 7.79
CA VAL A 270 -20.57 19.85 6.88
C VAL A 270 -20.00 20.16 5.50
N ARG A 271 -20.40 19.40 4.46
CA ARG A 271 -19.94 19.55 3.06
C ARG A 271 -20.32 20.91 2.44
N ASN A 272 -20.01 22.02 3.09
CA ASN A 272 -19.83 23.33 2.48
C ASN A 272 -18.46 23.33 1.81
N ARG A 273 -18.36 24.01 0.66
CA ARG A 273 -17.12 24.09 -0.15
C ARG A 273 -15.95 24.38 0.79
N LEU A 274 -15.05 23.40 0.91
CA LEU A 274 -13.95 23.43 1.87
C LEU A 274 -13.12 24.68 1.60
N GLU A 275 -12.79 25.44 2.64
CA GLU A 275 -11.90 26.60 2.52
C GLU A 275 -10.45 26.13 2.65
N ASP A 276 -9.57 26.64 1.80
CA ASP A 276 -8.14 26.37 1.91
C ASP A 276 -7.52 27.34 2.93
N LEU A 277 -7.28 26.83 4.14
CA LEU A 277 -6.64 27.53 5.24
C LEU A 277 -5.12 27.27 5.31
N SER A 278 -4.53 26.61 4.29
CA SER A 278 -3.11 26.28 4.30
C SER A 278 -2.23 27.54 4.28
N SER A 279 -1.29 27.60 5.23
CA SER A 279 -0.30 28.68 5.37
C SER A 279 1.05 28.37 4.70
N ASN A 280 1.25 27.13 4.25
CA ASN A 280 2.46 26.69 3.55
C ASN A 280 2.38 27.03 2.05
N ALA A 281 3.54 27.09 1.39
CA ALA A 281 3.61 27.28 -0.05
C ALA A 281 2.91 26.13 -0.80
N PRO A 282 2.12 26.42 -1.84
CA PRO A 282 1.45 25.40 -2.65
C PRO A 282 2.47 24.56 -3.43
N VAL A 283 2.11 23.30 -3.72
CA VAL A 283 2.91 22.37 -4.54
C VAL A 283 3.14 22.94 -5.94
N HIS A 284 2.10 23.55 -6.49
CA HIS A 284 2.14 24.30 -7.73
C HIS A 284 1.02 25.34 -7.72
N GLN A 285 1.24 26.50 -8.34
CA GLN A 285 0.27 27.58 -8.44
C GLN A 285 0.42 28.29 -9.78
N GLY A 286 -0.69 28.79 -10.29
CA GLY A 286 -0.74 29.47 -11.58
C GLY A 286 -2.17 29.77 -11.98
N THR A 287 -2.37 30.11 -13.24
CA THR A 287 -3.70 30.45 -13.75
C THR A 287 -4.16 29.39 -14.75
N LEU A 288 -5.40 28.91 -14.60
CA LEU A 288 -6.02 27.97 -15.53
C LEU A 288 -7.34 28.52 -16.05
N TRP A 289 -7.67 28.16 -17.28
CA TRP A 289 -9.03 28.25 -17.79
C TRP A 289 -9.81 27.04 -17.31
N LYS A 290 -10.93 27.26 -16.62
CA LYS A 290 -11.85 26.19 -16.21
C LYS A 290 -13.11 26.26 -17.06
N LEU A 291 -13.54 25.13 -17.61
CA LEU A 291 -14.82 25.03 -18.31
C LEU A 291 -15.98 25.15 -17.30
N ASN A 292 -17.02 25.91 -17.69
CA ASN A 292 -18.25 26.02 -16.92
C ASN A 292 -18.99 24.69 -16.85
N ASN A 293 -19.79 24.48 -15.79
CA ASN A 293 -20.60 23.27 -15.68
C ASN A 293 -21.59 23.23 -16.87
N ASN A 294 -21.59 22.14 -17.62
CA ASN A 294 -22.33 21.95 -18.89
C ASN A 294 -21.86 22.85 -20.06
N GLY A 295 -20.68 23.45 -19.96
CA GLY A 295 -20.07 24.20 -21.06
C GLY A 295 -19.61 23.29 -22.19
N LYS A 296 -19.61 23.81 -23.42
CA LYS A 296 -19.04 23.15 -24.60
C LYS A 296 -17.54 23.41 -24.69
N ILE A 297 -16.73 22.37 -24.85
CA ILE A 297 -15.26 22.44 -24.81
C ILE A 297 -14.70 23.28 -25.97
N GLU A 298 -15.38 23.27 -27.12
CA GLU A 298 -15.04 23.99 -28.34
C GLU A 298 -15.39 25.50 -28.32
N ASP A 299 -16.18 25.95 -27.34
CA ASP A 299 -16.64 27.34 -27.25
C ASP A 299 -15.86 28.12 -26.18
N ALA A 300 -14.97 29.02 -26.62
CA ALA A 300 -14.13 29.83 -25.74
C ALA A 300 -14.94 30.67 -24.72
N THR A 301 -16.20 31.03 -25.02
CA THR A 301 -17.04 31.83 -24.12
C THR A 301 -17.51 31.05 -22.88
N HIS A 302 -17.42 29.72 -22.92
CA HIS A 302 -17.78 28.84 -21.81
C HIS A 302 -16.64 28.59 -20.80
N TRP A 303 -15.49 29.22 -21.01
CA TRP A 303 -14.32 29.07 -20.14
C TRP A 303 -14.12 30.28 -19.25
N LEU A 304 -13.74 30.04 -18.01
CA LEU A 304 -13.43 31.09 -17.05
C LEU A 304 -12.01 30.93 -16.54
N LYS A 305 -11.22 31.98 -16.73
CA LYS A 305 -9.87 32.09 -16.16
C LYS A 305 -9.96 32.22 -14.63
N ARG A 306 -9.13 31.45 -13.93
CA ARG A 306 -9.11 31.35 -12.46
C ARG A 306 -7.69 31.22 -11.97
N ASP A 307 -7.38 31.90 -10.87
CA ASP A 307 -6.17 31.63 -10.11
C ASP A 307 -6.36 30.36 -9.30
N MET A 308 -5.50 29.39 -9.56
CA MET A 308 -5.61 28.02 -9.06
C MET A 308 -4.29 27.62 -8.41
N TRP A 309 -4.36 26.69 -7.45
CA TRP A 309 -3.16 26.06 -6.91
C TRP A 309 -3.46 24.66 -6.38
N VAL A 310 -2.42 23.85 -6.33
CA VAL A 310 -2.42 22.57 -5.64
C VAL A 310 -1.86 22.82 -4.25
N ALA A 311 -2.71 22.70 -3.23
CA ALA A 311 -2.32 22.90 -1.85
C ALA A 311 -1.36 21.81 -1.36
N CYS A 312 -0.61 22.07 -0.28
CA CYS A 312 0.37 21.11 0.27
C CYS A 312 -0.24 19.79 0.74
N ASN A 313 -1.54 19.77 1.01
CA ASN A 313 -2.30 18.56 1.34
C ASN A 313 -2.77 17.78 0.10
N GLY A 314 -2.48 18.25 -1.11
CA GLY A 314 -2.91 17.63 -2.37
C GLY A 314 -4.29 18.07 -2.87
N SER A 315 -4.96 19.04 -2.24
CA SER A 315 -6.24 19.55 -2.75
C SER A 315 -6.04 20.52 -3.93
N LEU A 316 -6.92 20.47 -4.94
CA LEU A 316 -6.98 21.48 -6.00
C LEU A 316 -7.88 22.62 -5.55
N CYS A 317 -7.31 23.82 -5.48
CA CYS A 317 -7.94 25.00 -4.90
C CYS A 317 -7.97 26.16 -5.89
N TYR A 318 -8.80 27.16 -5.60
CA TYR A 318 -8.97 28.38 -6.39
C TYR A 318 -9.37 29.58 -5.54
N PHE A 319 -9.09 30.79 -6.04
CA PHE A 319 -9.56 32.01 -5.39
C PHE A 319 -10.95 32.42 -5.91
N SER A 320 -11.93 32.51 -5.00
CA SER A 320 -13.27 32.98 -5.35
C SER A 320 -13.36 34.48 -5.19
N ILE A 321 -13.41 35.23 -6.30
CA ILE A 321 -13.59 36.69 -6.28
C ILE A 321 -14.94 37.07 -5.65
N LYS A 322 -15.99 36.28 -5.90
CA LYS A 322 -17.34 36.52 -5.36
C LYS A 322 -17.39 36.41 -3.84
N GLU A 323 -16.64 35.46 -3.27
CA GLU A 323 -16.64 35.17 -1.83
C GLU A 323 -15.41 35.74 -1.13
N ASN A 324 -14.49 36.38 -1.88
CA ASN A 324 -13.21 36.93 -1.44
C ASN A 324 -12.38 35.99 -0.56
N ARG A 325 -12.33 34.70 -0.91
CA ARG A 325 -11.64 33.66 -0.13
C ARG A 325 -11.12 32.50 -0.98
N ARG A 326 -10.20 31.74 -0.39
CA ARG A 326 -9.53 30.58 -0.99
C ARG A 326 -10.39 29.32 -0.81
N LEU A 327 -10.90 28.74 -1.89
CA LEU A 327 -11.79 27.58 -1.83
C LEU A 327 -11.13 26.35 -2.45
N VAL A 328 -11.40 25.18 -1.89
CA VAL A 328 -11.08 23.88 -2.44
C VAL A 328 -12.12 23.56 -3.52
N LEU A 329 -11.64 23.31 -4.74
CA LEU A 329 -12.47 22.85 -5.86
C LEU A 329 -12.63 21.33 -5.84
N VAL A 330 -11.52 20.62 -5.61
CA VAL A 330 -11.49 19.16 -5.45
C VAL A 330 -10.58 18.84 -4.28
N ASP A 331 -11.12 18.13 -3.30
CA ASP A 331 -10.36 17.67 -2.14
C ASP A 331 -9.29 16.65 -2.56
N ALA A 332 -8.20 16.56 -1.80
CA ALA A 332 -7.12 15.60 -2.05
C ALA A 332 -7.64 14.17 -2.17
N SER A 333 -8.54 13.74 -1.29
CA SER A 333 -9.16 12.40 -1.30
C SER A 333 -9.92 12.09 -2.60
N ARG A 334 -10.42 13.13 -3.28
CA ARG A 334 -11.19 13.06 -4.52
C ARG A 334 -10.32 13.17 -5.77
N LEU A 335 -9.13 13.78 -5.67
CA LEU A 335 -8.14 13.78 -6.74
C LEU A 335 -7.34 12.47 -6.82
N VAL A 336 -7.35 11.69 -5.76
CA VAL A 336 -6.75 10.36 -5.71
C VAL A 336 -7.32 9.46 -6.80
N ALA A 337 -6.45 8.79 -7.56
CA ALA A 337 -6.81 7.94 -8.68
C ALA A 337 -7.61 8.63 -9.81
N ALA A 338 -7.71 9.97 -9.79
CA ALA A 338 -8.27 10.71 -10.89
C ALA A 338 -7.38 10.52 -12.13
N LYS A 339 -7.99 10.24 -13.28
CA LYS A 339 -7.30 10.26 -14.56
C LYS A 339 -7.15 11.71 -15.01
N ILE A 340 -5.93 12.06 -15.41
CA ILE A 340 -5.60 13.35 -15.99
C ILE A 340 -5.18 13.11 -17.44
N GLU A 341 -6.04 13.47 -18.37
CA GLU A 341 -5.87 13.17 -19.80
C GLU A 341 -5.93 14.45 -20.62
N ALA A 342 -5.12 14.54 -21.66
CA ALA A 342 -5.18 15.66 -22.60
C ALA A 342 -6.48 15.58 -23.41
N CYS A 343 -7.09 16.73 -23.70
CA CYS A 343 -8.29 16.76 -24.53
C CYS A 343 -7.92 17.04 -26.00
N GLU A 344 -8.49 16.28 -26.91
CA GLU A 344 -8.45 16.59 -28.33
C GLU A 344 -9.64 17.50 -28.69
N GLN A 345 -9.41 18.50 -29.56
CA GLN A 345 -10.46 19.40 -30.07
C GLN A 345 -11.14 20.29 -29.01
N SER A 346 -10.36 21.19 -28.42
CA SER A 346 -10.81 22.21 -27.46
C SER A 346 -10.62 23.62 -28.01
N ALA A 347 -11.36 24.59 -27.46
CA ALA A 347 -11.11 26.02 -27.71
C ALA A 347 -9.69 26.46 -27.33
N TYR A 348 -9.03 25.71 -26.43
CA TYR A 348 -7.66 25.95 -25.99
C TYR A 348 -6.78 24.72 -26.22
N GLU A 349 -5.63 24.94 -26.87
CA GLU A 349 -4.69 23.90 -27.30
C GLU A 349 -4.17 23.03 -26.14
N PHE A 350 -3.83 23.65 -25.01
CA PHE A 350 -3.26 22.95 -23.86
C PHE A 350 -4.32 22.57 -22.82
N SER A 351 -5.35 21.85 -23.27
CA SER A 351 -6.47 21.43 -22.42
C SER A 351 -6.34 20.00 -21.92
N PHE A 352 -6.82 19.77 -20.69
CA PHE A 352 -6.84 18.48 -20.03
C PHE A 352 -8.09 18.31 -19.19
N GLN A 353 -8.49 17.06 -19.00
CA GLN A 353 -9.62 16.65 -18.20
C GLN A 353 -9.14 15.93 -16.95
N ILE A 354 -9.80 16.21 -15.83
CA ILE A 354 -9.68 15.45 -14.59
C ILE A 354 -10.98 14.66 -14.43
N SER A 355 -10.86 13.33 -14.46
CA SER A 355 -12.00 12.42 -14.27
C SER A 355 -11.76 11.41 -13.17
N ALA A 356 -12.71 11.25 -12.24
CA ALA A 356 -12.70 10.18 -11.25
C ALA A 356 -14.13 9.66 -11.02
N THR A 357 -14.27 8.34 -11.06
CA THR A 357 -15.51 7.61 -10.73
C THR A 357 -15.45 7.21 -9.26
N SER A 358 -16.46 7.57 -8.47
CA SER A 358 -16.58 7.10 -7.09
C SER A 358 -17.62 5.99 -7.00
N ASP A 359 -17.25 4.85 -6.41
CA ASP A 359 -18.17 3.73 -6.14
C ASP A 359 -19.15 4.04 -4.97
N GLU A 360 -18.95 5.15 -4.25
CA GLU A 360 -19.71 5.51 -3.05
C GLU A 360 -20.43 6.87 -3.22
N HIS A 361 -21.67 6.88 -3.75
CA HIS A 361 -22.70 7.94 -3.62
C HIS A 361 -22.30 9.46 -3.73
N GLU A 362 -21.10 9.81 -4.21
CA GLU A 362 -20.67 11.18 -4.49
C GLU A 362 -20.73 11.48 -6.00
N SER A 363 -20.96 12.74 -6.36
CA SER A 363 -20.99 13.15 -7.77
C SER A 363 -19.63 12.89 -8.43
N ASP A 364 -19.62 12.20 -9.58
CA ASP A 364 -18.43 11.99 -10.40
C ASP A 364 -17.67 13.30 -10.63
N ILE A 365 -16.35 13.22 -10.57
CA ILE A 365 -15.50 14.35 -10.92
C ILE A 365 -15.34 14.30 -12.42
N ASN A 366 -15.83 15.33 -13.10
CA ASN A 366 -15.60 15.53 -14.52
C ASN A 366 -15.37 17.02 -14.77
N LEU A 367 -14.10 17.43 -14.68
CA LEU A 367 -13.70 18.84 -14.80
C LEU A 367 -12.68 18.99 -15.92
N VAL A 368 -12.85 20.03 -16.74
CA VAL A 368 -11.95 20.32 -17.86
C VAL A 368 -11.25 21.66 -17.62
N PHE A 369 -9.94 21.67 -17.84
CA PHE A 369 -9.05 22.80 -17.67
C PHE A 369 -8.21 23.04 -18.91
N ALA A 370 -7.66 24.25 -19.05
CA ALA A 370 -6.62 24.55 -20.04
C ALA A 370 -5.56 25.48 -19.46
N ALA A 371 -4.30 25.17 -19.76
CA ALA A 371 -3.14 25.98 -19.40
C ALA A 371 -2.82 27.01 -20.49
N GLU A 372 -2.05 28.04 -20.13
CA GLU A 372 -1.71 29.14 -21.06
C GLU A 372 -0.56 28.79 -22.02
N SER A 373 0.23 27.79 -21.66
CA SER A 373 1.39 27.36 -22.44
C SER A 373 1.62 25.86 -22.28
N ALA A 374 2.37 25.29 -23.22
CA ALA A 374 2.81 23.89 -23.15
C ALA A 374 3.64 23.61 -21.88
N GLU A 375 4.43 24.58 -21.42
CA GLU A 375 5.23 24.45 -20.20
C GLU A 375 4.35 24.37 -18.95
N GLU A 376 3.37 25.28 -18.84
CA GLU A 376 2.42 25.27 -17.72
C GLU A 376 1.52 24.04 -17.76
N PHE A 377 1.11 23.59 -18.95
CA PHE A 377 0.39 22.34 -19.12
C PHE A 377 1.14 21.14 -18.55
N GLN A 378 2.43 21.02 -18.88
CA GLN A 378 3.27 19.94 -18.36
C GLN A 378 3.43 20.03 -16.84
N LYS A 379 3.63 21.23 -16.29
CA LYS A 379 3.74 21.42 -14.83
C LYS A 379 2.44 21.05 -14.12
N TRP A 380 1.31 21.56 -14.59
CA TRP A 380 -0.01 21.29 -14.02
C TRP A 380 -0.36 19.81 -14.07
N THR A 381 -0.23 19.18 -15.24
CA THR A 381 -0.55 17.75 -15.39
C THR A 381 0.42 16.88 -14.57
N SER A 382 1.71 17.21 -14.51
CA SER A 382 2.69 16.48 -13.67
C SER A 382 2.40 16.64 -12.18
N SER A 383 2.09 17.85 -11.70
CA SER A 383 1.78 18.10 -10.29
C SER A 383 0.47 17.43 -9.87
N LEU A 384 -0.57 17.51 -10.71
CA LEU A 384 -1.85 16.85 -10.45
C LEU A 384 -1.74 15.32 -10.50
N THR A 385 -0.98 14.78 -11.45
CA THR A 385 -0.68 13.34 -11.52
C THR A 385 0.10 12.89 -10.30
N SER A 386 1.13 13.66 -9.89
CA SER A 386 1.88 13.38 -8.66
C SER A 386 0.95 13.36 -7.44
N VAL A 387 -0.02 14.27 -7.37
CA VAL A 387 -0.97 14.36 -6.25
C VAL A 387 -2.02 13.27 -6.26
N ALA A 388 -2.60 12.97 -7.44
CA ALA A 388 -3.47 11.81 -7.65
C ALA A 388 -2.78 10.51 -7.22
N ASN A 389 -1.45 10.50 -7.26
CA ASN A 389 -0.58 9.38 -6.86
C ASN A 389 -0.05 9.48 -5.42
N MET A 390 -0.17 10.62 -4.71
CA MET A 390 0.46 10.88 -3.39
C MET A 390 -0.39 10.44 -2.19
N ASP A 391 -1.72 10.48 -2.26
CA ASP A 391 -2.61 9.94 -1.21
C ASP A 391 -3.28 8.61 -1.61
N ALA A 392 -3.13 8.20 -2.88
CA ALA A 392 -3.38 6.84 -3.39
C ALA A 392 -2.55 5.75 -2.69
N VAL A 393 -1.53 6.16 -1.93
CA VAL A 393 -0.62 5.29 -1.17
C VAL A 393 -1.36 4.49 -0.08
N MET A 394 -2.59 4.86 0.30
CA MET A 394 -3.37 4.12 1.30
C MET A 394 -4.68 3.55 0.77
N GLN A 395 -4.82 3.38 -0.56
CA GLN A 395 -6.01 2.73 -1.10
C GLN A 395 -6.10 1.27 -0.67
N THR A 396 -7.31 0.88 -0.28
CA THR A 396 -7.66 -0.52 -0.03
C THR A 396 -7.54 -1.30 -1.34
N MET A 397 -6.77 -2.37 -1.33
CA MET A 397 -6.71 -3.35 -2.40
C MET A 397 -7.85 -4.36 -2.22
N ARG A 398 -8.53 -4.72 -3.31
CA ARG A 398 -9.56 -5.76 -3.30
C ARG A 398 -8.97 -7.05 -3.87
N LEU A 399 -9.16 -8.15 -3.16
CA LEU A 399 -8.88 -9.49 -3.67
C LEU A 399 -9.84 -9.83 -4.83
N GLY A 400 -9.64 -10.97 -5.49
CA GLY A 400 -10.48 -11.40 -6.60
C GLY A 400 -9.70 -11.95 -7.79
N GLY A 401 -10.43 -12.37 -8.82
CA GLY A 401 -9.85 -12.99 -10.02
C GLY A 401 -8.84 -12.10 -10.74
N GLU A 402 -9.10 -10.79 -10.83
CA GLU A 402 -8.18 -9.82 -11.45
C GLU A 402 -6.85 -9.75 -10.67
N MET A 403 -6.91 -9.52 -9.36
CA MET A 403 -5.72 -9.48 -8.50
C MET A 403 -4.95 -10.81 -8.52
N ALA A 404 -5.65 -11.96 -8.52
CA ALA A 404 -5.02 -13.27 -8.61
C ALA A 404 -4.25 -13.47 -9.93
N ALA A 405 -4.84 -13.07 -11.06
CA ALA A 405 -4.19 -13.14 -12.37
C ALA A 405 -2.97 -12.21 -12.44
N GLU A 406 -3.07 -11.00 -11.88
CA GLU A 406 -1.97 -10.05 -11.83
C GLU A 406 -0.82 -10.50 -10.94
N LEU A 407 -1.11 -11.06 -9.76
CA LEU A 407 -0.11 -11.64 -8.86
C LEU A 407 0.66 -12.75 -9.54
N LYS A 408 -0.02 -13.60 -10.32
CA LYS A 408 0.65 -14.65 -11.11
C LYS A 408 1.62 -14.03 -12.12
N THR A 409 1.19 -13.02 -12.87
CA THR A 409 2.05 -12.30 -13.85
C THR A 409 3.23 -11.61 -13.18
N PHE A 410 3.01 -10.96 -12.02
CA PHE A 410 4.06 -10.28 -11.27
C PHE A 410 5.09 -11.27 -10.71
N ARG A 411 4.64 -12.37 -10.08
CA ARG A 411 5.53 -13.43 -9.55
C ARG A 411 6.45 -13.97 -10.65
N LEU A 412 5.88 -14.24 -11.83
CA LEU A 412 6.64 -14.65 -13.01
C LEU A 412 7.67 -13.56 -13.40
N THR A 413 7.26 -12.30 -13.42
CA THR A 413 8.14 -11.16 -13.78
C THR A 413 9.27 -10.91 -12.76
N VAL A 414 9.01 -11.03 -11.46
CA VAL A 414 9.98 -10.76 -10.39
C VAL A 414 10.94 -11.91 -10.15
N LYS A 415 10.47 -13.16 -10.22
CA LYS A 415 11.38 -14.32 -10.21
C LYS A 415 12.38 -14.27 -11.37
N ASN A 416 11.99 -13.68 -12.49
CA ASN A 416 12.87 -13.41 -13.62
C ASN A 416 13.88 -12.25 -13.39
N ARG A 417 13.83 -11.53 -12.25
CA ARG A 417 14.56 -10.26 -12.01
C ARG A 417 15.69 -10.28 -10.96
N ARG A 418 16.18 -11.46 -10.52
CA ARG A 418 17.47 -11.70 -9.80
C ARG A 418 17.35 -11.91 -8.28
N MET A 419 17.62 -13.14 -7.84
CA MET A 419 17.77 -13.49 -6.42
C MET A 419 19.18 -13.15 -5.91
N LYS A 420 19.30 -12.64 -4.68
CA LYS A 420 20.60 -12.37 -4.05
C LYS A 420 21.18 -13.65 -3.48
N VAL A 421 22.49 -13.84 -3.63
CA VAL A 421 23.21 -14.86 -2.85
C VAL A 421 23.30 -14.37 -1.40
N ILE A 422 22.72 -15.12 -0.46
CA ILE A 422 22.73 -14.80 0.97
C ILE A 422 24.09 -15.19 1.55
N ASP A 423 24.68 -14.33 2.39
CA ASP A 423 26.04 -14.52 2.93
C ASP A 423 26.22 -15.85 3.68
N ASP A 424 25.17 -16.32 4.36
CA ASP A 424 25.17 -17.58 5.13
C ASP A 424 25.13 -18.85 4.24
N GLU A 425 24.83 -18.71 2.95
CA GLU A 425 24.71 -19.82 1.98
C GLU A 425 25.79 -19.77 0.89
N LYS A 426 26.77 -18.87 1.00
CA LYS A 426 27.82 -18.64 -0.01
C LYS A 426 28.52 -19.90 -0.51
N ASP A 427 28.70 -20.90 0.35
CA ASP A 427 29.34 -22.15 -0.07
C ASP A 427 28.52 -22.91 -1.12
N GLN A 428 27.19 -22.89 -1.02
CA GLN A 428 26.29 -23.51 -1.99
C GLN A 428 26.29 -22.78 -3.34
N PHE A 429 26.63 -21.48 -3.33
CA PHE A 429 26.72 -20.64 -4.52
C PHE A 429 28.14 -20.51 -5.09
N ALA A 430 29.13 -21.20 -4.49
CA ALA A 430 30.50 -21.24 -4.98
C ALA A 430 30.58 -21.88 -6.37
N ALA A 431 31.48 -21.37 -7.21
CA ALA A 431 31.59 -21.78 -8.61
C ALA A 431 32.11 -23.22 -8.77
N ILE A 432 31.37 -24.05 -9.50
CA ILE A 432 31.83 -25.31 -10.11
C ILE A 432 32.48 -25.03 -11.47
N PHE A 433 31.83 -24.18 -12.26
CA PHE A 433 32.32 -23.79 -13.58
C PHE A 433 32.11 -22.28 -13.75
N LYS A 434 33.18 -21.54 -14.10
CA LYS A 434 33.17 -20.07 -14.16
C LYS A 434 33.85 -19.59 -15.43
N ALA A 435 33.14 -18.78 -16.21
CA ALA A 435 33.66 -18.18 -17.44
C ALA A 435 32.89 -16.90 -17.79
N LYS A 436 33.36 -16.19 -18.81
CA LYS A 436 32.67 -15.02 -19.35
C LYS A 436 31.56 -15.44 -20.31
N LEU A 437 30.43 -14.73 -20.25
CA LEU A 437 29.34 -14.83 -21.21
C LEU A 437 28.90 -13.43 -21.64
N TRP A 438 28.67 -13.28 -22.93
CA TRP A 438 27.93 -12.15 -23.48
C TRP A 438 26.43 -12.43 -23.31
N LYS A 439 25.66 -11.42 -22.93
CA LYS A 439 24.21 -11.47 -22.79
C LYS A 439 23.57 -10.33 -23.57
N VAL A 440 22.42 -10.57 -24.19
CA VAL A 440 21.58 -9.51 -24.76
C VAL A 440 20.86 -8.73 -23.64
N LYS A 441 20.76 -7.39 -23.75
CA LYS A 441 20.00 -6.54 -22.82
C LYS A 441 18.53 -6.94 -22.78
N ALA A 442 17.83 -6.60 -21.69
CA ALA A 442 16.38 -6.75 -21.65
C ALA A 442 15.79 -5.90 -22.79
N GLU A 443 14.94 -6.52 -23.62
CA GLU A 443 14.37 -5.92 -24.84
C GLU A 443 15.41 -5.54 -25.92
N GLY A 444 16.64 -6.05 -25.81
CA GLY A 444 17.70 -5.84 -26.80
C GLY A 444 17.55 -6.73 -28.02
N ASP A 445 18.11 -6.30 -29.14
CA ASP A 445 18.13 -7.02 -30.40
C ASP A 445 19.47 -7.75 -30.58
N ARG A 446 19.45 -9.08 -30.60
CA ARG A 446 20.65 -9.92 -30.75
C ARG A 446 21.47 -9.63 -32.01
N THR A 447 20.88 -9.00 -33.02
CA THR A 447 21.56 -8.62 -34.26
C THR A 447 22.38 -7.33 -34.13
N LYS A 448 22.24 -6.61 -33.01
CA LYS A 448 22.93 -5.34 -32.75
C LYS A 448 24.04 -5.50 -31.72
N GLU A 449 25.25 -5.09 -32.08
CA GLU A 449 26.41 -5.11 -31.17
C GLU A 449 26.14 -4.41 -29.83
N GLY A 450 25.53 -3.22 -29.88
CA GLY A 450 25.28 -2.37 -28.71
C GLY A 450 24.33 -2.98 -27.67
N ASP A 451 23.62 -4.05 -28.03
CA ASP A 451 22.69 -4.75 -27.15
C ASP A 451 23.34 -5.94 -26.44
N TRP A 452 24.57 -6.32 -26.84
CA TRP A 452 25.37 -7.32 -26.15
C TRP A 452 26.24 -6.69 -25.06
N PHE A 453 26.32 -7.36 -23.92
CA PHE A 453 27.23 -6.96 -22.86
C PHE A 453 27.78 -8.17 -22.12
N GLU A 454 29.06 -8.09 -21.78
CA GLU A 454 29.78 -9.19 -21.14
C GLU A 454 29.55 -9.20 -19.63
N ARG A 455 29.39 -10.40 -19.07
CA ARG A 455 29.40 -10.65 -17.63
C ARG A 455 30.30 -11.83 -17.30
N GLU A 456 30.87 -11.78 -16.11
CA GLU A 456 31.43 -12.95 -15.46
C GLU A 456 30.28 -13.75 -14.84
N MET A 457 30.13 -15.00 -15.26
CA MET A 457 29.05 -15.89 -14.83
C MET A 457 29.62 -17.25 -14.39
N TRP A 458 28.92 -17.96 -13.52
CA TRP A 458 29.30 -19.30 -13.10
C TRP A 458 28.10 -20.18 -12.77
N ILE A 459 28.28 -21.48 -12.93
CA ILE A 459 27.41 -22.50 -12.38
C ILE A 459 27.87 -22.75 -10.95
N SER A 460 26.95 -22.64 -10.00
CA SER A 460 27.24 -22.85 -8.57
C SER A 460 27.13 -24.33 -8.15
N LYS A 461 27.61 -24.64 -6.93
CA LYS A 461 27.49 -25.98 -6.34
C LYS A 461 26.07 -26.51 -6.26
N ASN A 462 25.10 -25.64 -5.98
CA ASN A 462 23.68 -26.02 -5.96
C ASN A 462 23.03 -26.08 -7.36
N GLY A 463 23.78 -25.84 -8.44
CA GLY A 463 23.27 -25.92 -9.81
C GLY A 463 22.61 -24.65 -10.35
N SER A 464 22.72 -23.52 -9.66
CA SER A 464 22.21 -22.23 -10.16
C SER A 464 23.20 -21.57 -11.13
N LEU A 465 22.70 -20.75 -12.06
CA LEU A 465 23.55 -19.84 -12.85
C LEU A 465 23.63 -18.49 -12.14
N VAL A 466 24.82 -18.08 -11.75
CA VAL A 466 25.10 -16.89 -10.94
C VAL A 466 26.00 -15.93 -11.71
N TYR A 467 25.96 -14.64 -11.39
CA TYR A 467 26.83 -13.63 -11.99
C TYR A 467 27.25 -12.53 -10.99
N TRP A 468 28.37 -11.89 -11.29
CA TRP A 468 28.82 -10.71 -10.54
C TRP A 468 28.13 -9.43 -11.04
N SER A 469 27.39 -8.75 -10.17
CA SER A 469 26.74 -7.48 -10.48
C SER A 469 27.66 -6.31 -10.15
N LYS A 470 28.33 -5.74 -11.16
CA LYS A 470 29.11 -4.49 -11.00
C LYS A 470 28.29 -3.32 -10.45
N LYS A 471 26.96 -3.32 -10.67
CA LYS A 471 26.05 -2.27 -10.16
C LYS A 471 25.77 -2.41 -8.66
N GLU A 472 25.69 -3.64 -8.18
CA GLU A 472 25.27 -3.95 -6.79
C GLU A 472 26.42 -4.47 -5.93
N ASP A 473 27.62 -4.57 -6.51
CA ASP A 473 28.86 -5.04 -5.90
C ASP A 473 28.69 -6.39 -5.17
N ARG A 474 27.99 -7.33 -5.83
CA ARG A 474 27.64 -8.64 -5.24
C ARG A 474 27.28 -9.70 -6.28
N ASP A 475 27.24 -10.95 -5.81
CA ASP A 475 26.76 -12.12 -6.53
C ASP A 475 25.23 -12.13 -6.60
N LEU A 476 24.69 -12.35 -7.80
CA LEU A 476 23.25 -12.48 -8.05
C LEU A 476 22.97 -13.75 -8.86
N ILE A 477 21.92 -14.46 -8.47
CA ILE A 477 21.41 -15.63 -9.17
C ILE A 477 20.62 -15.13 -10.39
N TYR A 478 21.04 -15.62 -11.55
CA TYR A 478 20.42 -15.34 -12.83
C TYR A 478 19.32 -16.37 -13.15
N TYR A 479 19.62 -17.65 -13.01
CA TYR A 479 18.66 -18.76 -13.07
C TYR A 479 18.89 -19.66 -11.87
N THR A 480 17.80 -20.14 -11.27
CA THR A 480 17.88 -21.08 -10.15
C THR A 480 18.27 -22.48 -10.64
N SER A 481 18.63 -23.37 -9.71
CA SER A 481 18.87 -24.79 -10.01
C SER A 481 17.69 -25.44 -10.72
N ASP A 482 16.49 -25.11 -10.27
CA ASP A 482 15.22 -25.58 -10.80
C ASP A 482 14.96 -25.11 -12.23
N ASP A 483 15.30 -23.85 -12.53
CA ASP A 483 15.21 -23.28 -13.87
C ASP A 483 16.17 -24.00 -14.82
N MET A 484 17.42 -24.17 -14.39
CA MET A 484 18.47 -24.80 -15.19
C MET A 484 18.20 -26.28 -15.47
N ALA A 485 17.63 -27.01 -14.50
CA ALA A 485 17.28 -28.42 -14.65
C ALA A 485 16.20 -28.64 -15.72
N ARG A 486 15.28 -27.67 -15.90
CA ARG A 486 14.14 -27.80 -16.82
C ARG A 486 14.27 -27.00 -18.12
N ALA A 487 15.32 -26.19 -18.25
CA ALA A 487 15.52 -25.33 -19.41
C ALA A 487 15.79 -26.14 -20.70
N ARG A 488 15.50 -25.55 -21.85
CA ARG A 488 15.91 -26.04 -23.16
C ARG A 488 17.00 -25.14 -23.71
N PHE A 489 18.11 -25.73 -24.13
CA PHE A 489 19.22 -25.00 -24.76
C PHE A 489 19.16 -25.15 -26.27
N THR A 490 19.17 -24.05 -27.01
CA THR A 490 19.13 -24.06 -28.48
C THR A 490 20.23 -23.18 -29.05
N LEU A 491 20.93 -23.67 -30.07
CA LEU A 491 21.93 -22.88 -30.78
C LEU A 491 21.25 -21.79 -31.61
N ILE A 492 21.85 -20.61 -31.63
CA ILE A 492 21.45 -19.53 -32.55
C ILE A 492 22.37 -19.61 -33.78
N PRO A 493 21.83 -19.65 -35.01
CA PRO A 493 22.63 -19.62 -36.22
C PRO A 493 23.53 -18.37 -36.29
N LYS A 494 24.72 -18.51 -36.88
CA LYS A 494 25.74 -17.44 -36.91
C LYS A 494 25.22 -16.17 -37.59
N GLU A 495 24.42 -16.35 -38.63
CA GLU A 495 23.76 -15.30 -39.41
C GLU A 495 22.61 -14.62 -38.68
N ALA A 496 22.10 -15.22 -37.60
CA ALA A 496 20.95 -14.72 -36.84
C ALA A 496 21.35 -13.94 -35.58
N SER A 497 22.65 -13.70 -35.35
CA SER A 497 23.18 -13.03 -34.16
C SER A 497 24.43 -12.24 -34.52
N PHE A 498 24.61 -11.08 -33.89
CA PHE A 498 25.86 -10.33 -34.01
C PHE A 498 27.05 -11.12 -33.44
N LYS A 499 26.85 -11.85 -32.34
CA LYS A 499 27.85 -12.75 -31.75
C LYS A 499 27.72 -14.15 -32.36
N PRO A 500 28.77 -14.72 -32.99
CA PRO A 500 28.66 -15.94 -33.78
C PRO A 500 28.50 -17.22 -32.94
N TRP A 501 28.87 -17.21 -31.67
CA TRP A 501 28.82 -18.38 -30.78
C TRP A 501 27.66 -18.27 -29.80
N ALA A 502 26.49 -17.93 -30.32
CA ALA A 502 25.30 -17.63 -29.53
C ALA A 502 24.37 -18.85 -29.34
N PHE A 503 23.64 -18.84 -28.24
CA PHE A 503 22.66 -19.85 -27.86
C PHE A 503 21.55 -19.22 -27.01
N GLN A 504 20.40 -19.88 -26.94
CA GLN A 504 19.29 -19.51 -26.08
C GLN A 504 19.14 -20.50 -24.93
N VAL A 505 18.71 -19.97 -23.79
CA VAL A 505 18.21 -20.71 -22.64
C VAL A 505 16.72 -20.41 -22.55
N GLN A 506 15.89 -21.40 -22.88
CA GLN A 506 14.43 -21.31 -22.88
C GLN A 506 13.87 -22.04 -21.67
N LEU A 507 13.17 -21.34 -20.79
CA LEU A 507 12.47 -21.99 -19.67
C LEU A 507 11.18 -22.67 -20.19
N PRO A 508 10.78 -23.81 -19.59
CA PRO A 508 9.53 -24.47 -19.96
C PRO A 508 8.35 -23.55 -19.61
N PRO A 509 7.25 -23.58 -20.37
CA PRO A 509 6.05 -22.83 -20.02
C PRO A 509 5.52 -23.29 -18.66
N ASN A 510 5.05 -22.34 -17.85
CA ASN A 510 4.45 -22.61 -16.54
C ASN A 510 2.96 -22.26 -16.58
N GLY A 511 2.12 -23.27 -16.86
CA GLY A 511 0.71 -23.06 -17.22
C GLY A 511 0.58 -22.39 -18.60
N ASP A 512 -0.26 -21.35 -18.72
CA ASP A 512 -0.48 -20.61 -19.97
C ASP A 512 0.58 -19.52 -20.25
N VAL A 513 1.68 -19.49 -19.50
CA VAL A 513 2.71 -18.44 -19.62
C VAL A 513 3.98 -19.00 -20.24
N GLU A 514 4.36 -18.44 -21.38
CA GLU A 514 5.64 -18.66 -22.05
C GLU A 514 6.68 -17.63 -21.59
N PHE A 515 7.89 -18.10 -21.29
CA PHE A 515 9.02 -17.24 -20.93
C PHE A 515 9.77 -16.78 -22.18
N ALA A 516 10.16 -15.50 -22.24
CA ALA A 516 11.09 -15.06 -23.27
C ALA A 516 12.47 -15.74 -23.07
N PRO A 517 13.10 -16.27 -24.13
CA PRO A 517 14.38 -16.95 -24.02
C PRO A 517 15.49 -15.99 -23.55
N GLY A 518 16.35 -16.47 -22.65
CA GLY A 518 17.61 -15.78 -22.36
C GLY A 518 18.63 -16.03 -23.46
N GLU A 519 19.26 -14.98 -23.98
CA GLU A 519 20.15 -15.07 -25.13
C GLU A 519 21.59 -14.75 -24.74
N PHE A 520 22.48 -15.69 -25.03
CA PHE A 520 23.87 -15.67 -24.58
C PHE A 520 24.81 -15.97 -25.73
N ALA A 521 26.07 -15.57 -25.59
CA ALA A 521 27.13 -15.97 -26.49
C ALA A 521 28.47 -16.14 -25.76
N ALA A 522 29.25 -17.12 -26.19
CA ALA A 522 30.61 -17.30 -25.73
C ALA A 522 31.61 -16.59 -26.66
N GLU A 523 32.85 -16.42 -26.19
CA GLU A 523 33.93 -15.82 -26.99
C GLU A 523 34.38 -16.74 -28.14
N THR A 524 34.33 -18.06 -27.92
CA THR A 524 34.74 -19.08 -28.88
C THR A 524 33.72 -20.20 -28.97
N GLU A 525 33.75 -20.94 -30.08
CA GLU A 525 32.92 -22.14 -30.27
C GLU A 525 33.16 -23.17 -29.16
N ALA A 526 34.42 -23.48 -28.87
CA ALA A 526 34.78 -24.43 -27.82
C ALA A 526 34.21 -24.01 -26.45
N MET A 527 34.24 -22.71 -26.13
CA MET A 527 33.69 -22.21 -24.87
C MET A 527 32.16 -22.28 -24.85
N ARG A 528 31.47 -22.06 -25.98
CA ARG A 528 30.02 -22.28 -26.09
C ARG A 528 29.68 -23.74 -25.81
N GLU A 529 30.40 -24.67 -26.43
CA GLU A 529 30.20 -26.10 -26.20
C GLU A 529 30.44 -26.48 -24.74
N CYS A 530 31.51 -25.98 -24.11
CA CYS A 530 31.73 -26.19 -22.67
C CYS A 530 30.57 -25.68 -21.81
N TRP A 531 30.03 -24.48 -22.09
CA TRP A 531 28.86 -23.97 -21.37
C TRP A 531 27.63 -24.88 -21.52
N LEU A 532 27.36 -25.34 -22.74
CA LEU A 532 26.23 -26.23 -23.01
C LEU A 532 26.42 -27.60 -22.37
N GLU A 533 27.63 -28.17 -22.40
CA GLU A 533 27.96 -29.41 -21.70
C GLU A 533 27.73 -29.29 -20.20
N GLU A 534 28.19 -28.22 -19.57
CA GLU A 534 27.98 -27.98 -18.13
C GLU A 534 26.50 -27.76 -17.80
N PHE A 535 25.76 -27.03 -18.63
CA PHE A 535 24.32 -26.88 -18.44
C PHE A 535 23.56 -28.20 -18.59
N ASN A 536 23.94 -29.05 -19.54
CA ASN A 536 23.32 -30.36 -19.71
C ASN A 536 23.59 -31.30 -18.52
N LYS A 537 24.76 -31.19 -17.86
CA LYS A 537 25.03 -31.95 -16.62
C LYS A 537 24.03 -31.62 -15.51
N LEU A 538 23.56 -30.37 -15.43
CA LEU A 538 22.58 -29.93 -14.43
C LEU A 538 21.21 -30.61 -14.59
N GLN A 539 20.88 -31.08 -15.80
CA GLN A 539 19.62 -31.79 -16.08
C GLN A 539 19.65 -33.25 -15.65
N THR A 540 20.84 -33.81 -15.40
CA THR A 540 21.01 -35.22 -15.01
C THR A 540 21.08 -35.44 -13.49
N LEU A 541 21.03 -34.36 -12.71
CA LEU A 541 21.14 -34.37 -11.24
C LEU A 541 19.78 -34.38 -10.52
N THR A 542 18.68 -34.27 -11.26
CA THR A 542 17.27 -34.40 -10.84
C THR A 542 16.67 -35.66 -11.44
#